data_AF-A0A524EFZ2-F1
#
_entry.id   AF-A0A524EFZ2-F1
#
_cell.length_a   1.000
_cell.length_b   1.000
_cell.length_c   1.000
_cell.angle_alpha   90.00
_cell.angle_beta   90.00
_cell.angle_gamma   90.00
#
_symmetry.space_group_name_H-M   'P 1'
#
loop_
_entity.id
_entity.type
_entity.pdbx_description
1 polymer ?
#
loop_
_entity_poly.entity_id
_entity_poly.type
_entity_poly.pdbx_seq_one_letter_code
_entity_poly.pdbx_strand_id
1 'polypeptide(L)'
;MESGRLSEIQFSLAIATIIVSVDSGIALAVLLVYSGYSAFYVISILLILEFGIMLIVGALLMSRQPLDDTNRYDDEGHPVQSWRAALIGRTVLISSLFVLAFAALFGFLEGVF
;
A
#
# COMPACT_ATOMS: atom_id res chain seq x y z
N MET A 1 22.81 3.26 -7.69
CA MET A 1 21.51 2.56 -7.95
C MET A 1 20.92 1.93 -6.69
N GLU A 2 21.71 1.32 -5.82
CA GLU A 2 21.22 0.61 -4.61
C GLU A 2 20.54 1.52 -3.58
N SER A 3 21.11 2.71 -3.33
CA SER A 3 20.53 3.72 -2.42
C SER A 3 19.11 4.15 -2.80
N GLY A 4 18.78 4.21 -4.11
CA GLY A 4 17.46 4.62 -4.57
C GLY A 4 16.38 3.56 -4.39
N ARG A 5 16.76 2.28 -4.43
CA ARG A 5 15.83 1.16 -4.19
C ARG A 5 15.48 1.05 -2.70
N LEU A 6 16.46 1.26 -1.83
CA LEU A 6 16.23 1.26 -0.38
C LEU A 6 15.30 2.40 0.03
N SER A 7 15.45 3.60 -0.54
CA SER A 7 14.53 4.71 -0.25
C SER A 7 13.10 4.45 -0.72
N GLU A 8 12.93 3.77 -1.86
CA GLU A 8 11.60 3.39 -2.37
C GLU A 8 10.90 2.40 -1.43
N ILE A 9 11.62 1.38 -0.97
CA ILE A 9 11.09 0.38 -0.03
C ILE A 9 10.72 1.03 1.31
N GLN A 10 11.60 1.89 1.85
CA GLN A 10 11.35 2.62 3.08
C GLN A 10 10.11 3.51 2.97
N PHE A 11 9.95 4.20 1.84
CA PHE A 11 8.79 5.03 1.59
C PHE A 11 7.50 4.21 1.48
N SER A 12 7.53 3.07 0.80
CA SER A 12 6.38 2.16 0.73
C SER A 12 5.99 1.59 2.10
N LEU A 13 6.99 1.22 2.92
CA LEU A 13 6.75 0.78 4.29
C LEU A 13 6.16 1.90 5.15
N ALA A 14 6.61 3.15 4.97
CA ALA A 14 6.06 4.29 5.69
C ALA A 14 4.58 4.52 5.34
N ILE A 15 4.20 4.41 4.07
CA ILE A 15 2.78 4.46 3.63
C ILE A 15 1.97 3.36 4.33
N ALA A 16 2.44 2.11 4.29
CA ALA A 16 1.74 1.00 4.94
C ALA A 16 1.61 1.20 6.46
N THR A 17 2.63 1.77 7.11
CA THR A 17 2.61 2.07 8.54
C THR A 17 1.57 3.14 8.88
N ILE A 18 1.45 4.18 8.06
CA ILE A 18 0.41 5.22 8.22
C ILE A 18 -0.98 4.60 8.13
N ILE A 19 -1.19 3.74 7.13
CA ILE A 19 -2.44 3.02 6.93
C ILE A 19 -2.81 2.21 8.18
N VAL A 20 -1.91 1.35 8.66
CA VAL A 20 -2.12 0.57 9.89
C VAL A 20 -2.40 1.45 11.11
N SER A 21 -1.75 2.61 11.20
CA SER A 21 -1.97 3.55 12.31
C SER A 21 -3.38 4.13 12.28
N VAL A 22 -3.89 4.46 11.10
CA VAL A 22 -5.27 4.94 10.91
C VAL A 22 -6.26 3.83 11.27
N ASP A 23 -6.06 2.61 10.77
CA ASP A 23 -6.92 1.46 11.06
C ASP A 23 -6.93 1.09 12.54
N SER A 24 -5.79 1.22 13.21
CA SER A 24 -5.69 1.03 14.66
C SER A 24 -6.54 2.06 15.41
N GLY A 25 -6.53 3.33 14.96
CA GLY A 25 -7.41 4.37 15.50
C GLY A 25 -8.90 4.08 15.28
N ILE A 26 -9.27 3.59 14.09
CA ILE A 26 -10.64 3.18 13.77
C ILE A 26 -11.07 2.01 14.66
N ALA A 27 -10.23 0.98 14.80
CA ALA A 27 -10.52 -0.19 15.62
C ALA A 27 -10.70 0.18 17.11
N LEU A 28 -9.87 1.10 17.63
CA LEU A 28 -10.04 1.64 18.97
C LEU A 28 -11.38 2.39 19.13
N ALA A 29 -11.78 3.18 18.14
CA ALA A 29 -13.08 3.86 18.17
C ALA A 29 -14.24 2.85 18.13
N VAL A 30 -14.14 1.78 17.35
CA VAL A 30 -15.13 0.70 17.31
C VAL A 30 -15.27 0.01 18.67
N LEU A 31 -14.14 -0.27 19.36
CA LEU A 31 -14.15 -0.87 20.70
C LEU A 31 -14.90 -0.04 21.74
N LEU A 32 -14.86 1.30 21.63
CA LEU A 32 -15.58 2.18 22.55
C LEU A 32 -17.11 2.07 22.40
N VAL A 33 -17.59 1.66 21.23
CA VAL A 33 -19.02 1.51 20.93
C VAL A 33 -19.47 0.05 21.10
N TYR A 34 -18.61 -0.90 20.74
CA TYR A 34 -18.90 -2.33 20.75
C TYR A 34 -17.80 -3.12 21.47
N SER A 35 -17.98 -3.32 22.77
CA SER A 35 -17.00 -3.99 23.66
C SER A 35 -16.76 -5.49 23.39
N GLY A 36 -17.53 -6.11 22.49
CA GLY A 36 -17.43 -7.52 22.15
C GLY A 36 -16.60 -7.84 20.90
N TYR A 37 -16.11 -6.84 20.17
CA TYR A 37 -15.29 -7.06 18.98
C TYR A 37 -13.81 -7.07 19.35
N SER A 38 -13.00 -7.88 18.66
CA SER A 38 -11.55 -7.79 18.77
C SER A 38 -11.02 -6.66 17.88
N ALA A 39 -10.13 -5.82 18.43
CA ALA A 39 -9.42 -4.81 17.65
C ALA A 39 -8.57 -5.45 16.55
N PHE A 40 -7.89 -6.55 16.84
CA PHE A 40 -7.00 -7.21 15.87
C PHE A 40 -7.78 -7.77 14.68
N TYR A 41 -8.97 -8.34 14.94
CA TYR A 41 -9.88 -8.79 13.89
C TYR A 41 -10.34 -7.63 12.99
N VAL A 42 -10.77 -6.51 13.59
CA VAL A 42 -11.21 -5.32 12.84
C VAL A 42 -10.08 -4.76 11.98
N ILE A 43 -8.89 -4.58 12.56
CA ILE A 43 -7.69 -4.10 11.84
C ILE A 43 -7.36 -5.05 10.68
N SER A 44 -7.33 -6.36 10.92
CA SER A 44 -7.01 -7.35 9.89
C SER A 44 -7.98 -7.27 8.71
N ILE A 45 -9.27 -7.07 8.95
CA ILE A 45 -10.28 -6.96 7.88
C ILE A 45 -10.08 -5.68 7.06
N LEU A 46 -9.88 -4.54 7.73
CA LEU A 46 -9.67 -3.26 7.05
C LEU A 46 -8.43 -3.32 6.16
N LEU A 47 -7.32 -3.83 6.67
CA LEU A 47 -6.08 -3.99 5.90
C LEU A 47 -6.24 -4.93 4.70
N ILE A 48 -7.03 -6.02 4.80
CA ILE A 48 -7.32 -6.89 3.65
C ILE A 48 -8.11 -6.14 2.57
N LEU A 49 -9.09 -5.36 2.98
CA LEU A 49 -9.91 -4.58 2.06
C LEU A 49 -9.07 -3.50 1.36
N GLU A 50 -8.26 -2.77 2.12
CA GLU A 50 -7.34 -1.77 1.57
C GLU A 50 -6.28 -2.38 0.66
N PHE A 51 -5.73 -3.54 1.02
CA PHE A 51 -4.85 -4.31 0.14
C PHE A 51 -5.50 -4.57 -1.22
N GLY A 52 -6.75 -5.02 -1.24
CA GLY A 52 -7.51 -5.24 -2.47
C GLY A 52 -7.67 -3.97 -3.30
N ILE A 53 -8.03 -2.85 -2.67
CA ILE A 53 -8.16 -1.54 -3.34
C ILE A 53 -6.81 -1.08 -3.90
N MET A 54 -5.74 -1.20 -3.12
CA MET A 54 -4.39 -0.82 -3.53
C MET A 54 -3.88 -1.67 -4.69
N LEU A 55 -4.21 -2.97 -4.75
CA LEU A 55 -3.89 -3.80 -5.91
C LEU A 55 -4.58 -3.30 -7.18
N ILE A 56 -5.88 -2.99 -7.12
CA ILE A 56 -6.63 -2.50 -8.27
C ILE A 56 -6.06 -1.16 -8.73
N VAL A 57 -5.94 -0.19 -7.82
CA VAL A 57 -5.44 1.16 -8.14
C VAL A 57 -3.98 1.11 -8.61
N GLY A 58 -3.13 0.36 -7.91
CA GLY A 58 -1.72 0.19 -8.25
C GLY A 58 -1.53 -0.44 -9.64
N ALA A 59 -2.30 -1.48 -9.96
CA ALA A 59 -2.26 -2.12 -11.28
C ALA A 59 -2.76 -1.19 -12.40
N LEU A 60 -3.83 -0.43 -12.16
CA LEU A 60 -4.35 0.55 -13.13
C LEU A 60 -3.37 1.70 -13.40
N LEU A 61 -2.60 2.10 -12.39
CA LEU A 61 -1.57 3.12 -12.56
C LEU A 61 -0.33 2.55 -13.26
N MET A 62 0.09 1.33 -12.89
CA MET A 62 1.26 0.66 -13.46
C MET A 62 1.02 0.26 -14.92
N SER A 63 -0.21 -0.05 -15.33
CA SER A 63 -0.55 -0.37 -16.72
C SER A 63 -0.33 0.80 -17.69
N ARG A 64 -0.16 2.03 -17.19
CA ARG A 64 0.18 3.21 -17.98
C ARG A 64 1.67 3.31 -18.33
N GLN A 65 2.48 2.32 -17.95
CA GLN A 65 3.88 2.28 -18.31
C GLN A 65 4.06 2.34 -19.84
N PRO A 66 4.84 3.31 -20.37
CA PRO A 66 5.17 3.35 -21.80
C PRO A 66 5.90 2.07 -22.23
N LEU A 67 5.51 1.52 -23.38
CA LEU A 67 6.08 0.27 -23.92
C LEU A 67 7.56 0.42 -24.27
N ASP A 68 7.93 1.56 -24.86
CA ASP A 68 9.30 1.88 -25.23
C ASP A 68 9.95 2.82 -24.20
N ASP A 69 11.21 2.52 -23.85
CA ASP A 69 11.99 3.30 -22.89
C ASP A 69 12.25 4.72 -23.36
N THR A 70 12.33 4.94 -24.68
CA THR A 70 12.48 6.26 -25.30
C THR A 70 11.28 7.17 -25.03
N ASN A 71 10.10 6.60 -24.78
CA ASN A 71 8.87 7.35 -24.55
C ASN A 71 8.63 7.65 -23.06
N ARG A 72 9.60 7.34 -22.18
CA ARG A 72 9.49 7.62 -20.73
C ARG A 72 9.85 9.06 -20.37
N TYR A 73 10.61 9.73 -21.22
CA TYR A 73 11.06 11.10 -21.03
C TYR A 73 10.67 11.93 -22.25
N ASP A 74 10.28 13.17 -22.03
CA ASP A 74 10.07 14.14 -23.11
C ASP A 74 11.41 14.65 -23.66
N ASP A 75 11.35 15.49 -24.70
CA ASP A 75 12.52 16.07 -25.36
C ASP A 75 13.39 16.93 -24.42
N GLU A 76 12.84 17.35 -23.27
CA GLU A 76 13.52 18.11 -22.22
C GLU A 76 14.14 17.20 -21.15
N GLY A 77 13.95 15.88 -21.26
CA GLY A 77 14.45 14.88 -20.31
C GLY A 77 13.58 14.72 -19.05
N HIS A 78 12.40 15.33 -19.01
CA HIS A 78 11.47 15.18 -17.90
C HIS A 78 10.60 13.93 -18.08
N PRO A 79 10.29 13.22 -16.98
CA PRO A 79 9.46 12.02 -17.08
C PRO A 79 8.04 12.40 -17.51
N VAL A 80 7.52 11.72 -18.54
CA VAL A 80 6.15 11.95 -19.03
C VAL A 80 5.11 11.53 -18.00
N GLN A 81 3.89 12.10 -18.07
CA GLN A 81 2.84 11.85 -17.05
C GLN A 81 2.49 10.36 -16.90
N SER A 82 2.45 9.61 -18.00
CA SER A 82 2.18 8.16 -18.00
C SER A 82 3.25 7.38 -17.24
N TRP A 83 4.53 7.76 -17.42
CA TRP A 83 5.65 7.17 -16.68
C TRP A 83 5.62 7.53 -15.19
N ARG A 84 5.31 8.79 -14.84
CA ARG A 84 5.11 9.19 -13.43
C ARG A 84 3.98 8.40 -12.77
N ALA A 85 2.86 8.23 -13.46
CA ALA A 85 1.74 7.43 -12.96
C ALA A 85 2.15 5.97 -12.74
N ALA A 86 2.92 5.38 -13.66
CA ALA A 86 3.42 4.02 -13.50
C ALA A 86 4.37 3.85 -12.31
N LEU A 87 5.24 4.84 -12.06
CA LEU A 87 6.11 4.85 -10.87
C LEU A 87 5.29 4.93 -9.57
N ILE A 88 4.25 5.77 -9.52
CA ILE A 88 3.33 5.82 -8.38
C ILE A 88 2.62 4.47 -8.22
N GLY A 89 2.13 3.88 -9.31
CA GLY A 89 1.48 2.56 -9.30
C GLY A 89 2.38 1.48 -8.72
N ARG A 90 3.66 1.47 -9.12
CA ARG A 90 4.67 0.58 -8.56
C ARG A 90 4.84 0.77 -7.05
N THR A 91 4.97 2.01 -6.57
CA THR A 91 5.08 2.30 -5.13
C THR A 91 3.86 1.79 -4.38
N VAL A 92 2.65 2.02 -4.91
CA VAL A 92 1.39 1.53 -4.32
C VAL A 92 1.36 0.01 -4.23
N LEU A 93 1.80 -0.70 -5.28
CA LEU A 93 1.88 -2.16 -5.28
C LEU A 93 2.91 -2.70 -4.26
N ILE A 94 4.05 -2.03 -4.08
CA ILE A 94 5.02 -2.42 -3.04
C ILE A 94 4.42 -2.16 -1.65
N SER A 95 3.76 -1.01 -1.45
CA SER A 95 3.08 -0.70 -0.20
C SER A 95 1.97 -1.70 0.12
N SER A 96 1.23 -2.19 -0.88
CA SER A 96 0.16 -3.15 -0.67
C SER A 96 0.70 -4.50 -0.15
N LEU A 97 1.91 -4.91 -0.54
CA LEU A 97 2.55 -6.11 0.03
C LEU A 97 2.85 -5.95 1.52
N PHE A 98 3.26 -4.75 1.96
CA PHE A 98 3.43 -4.47 3.39
C PHE A 98 2.11 -4.43 4.14
N VAL A 99 1.07 -3.83 3.56
CA VAL A 99 -0.30 -3.85 4.12
C VAL A 99 -0.79 -5.28 4.29
N LEU A 100 -0.59 -6.15 3.30
CA LEU A 100 -0.92 -7.57 3.40
C LEU A 100 -0.12 -8.28 4.51
N ALA A 101 1.17 -7.98 4.64
CA ALA A 101 2.00 -8.53 5.71
C ALA A 101 1.51 -8.11 7.10
N PHE A 102 1.07 -6.85 7.26
CA PHE A 102 0.43 -6.40 8.50
C PHE A 102 -0.92 -7.08 8.73
N ALA A 103 -1.75 -7.21 7.69
CA ALA A 103 -3.02 -7.93 7.81
C ALA A 103 -2.80 -9.36 8.31
N ALA A 104 -1.83 -10.08 7.74
CA ALA A 104 -1.45 -11.42 8.17
C ALA A 104 -0.95 -11.43 9.61
N LEU A 105 -0.11 -10.46 10.01
CA LEU A 105 0.37 -10.32 11.39
C LEU A 105 -0.78 -10.15 12.38
N PHE A 106 -1.71 -9.23 12.11
CA PHE A 106 -2.86 -8.99 12.99
C PHE A 106 -3.83 -10.17 13.03
N GLY A 107 -4.10 -10.82 11.90
CA GLY A 107 -4.91 -12.03 11.86
C GLY A 107 -4.25 -13.21 12.60
N PHE A 108 -2.92 -13.33 12.55
CA PHE A 108 -2.19 -14.32 13.33
C PHE A 108 -2.27 -14.03 14.83
N LEU A 109 -2.12 -12.77 15.25
CA LEU A 109 -2.27 -12.36 16.66
C LEU A 109 -3.68 -12.59 17.20
N GLU A 110 -4.71 -12.49 16.34
CA GLU A 110 -6.08 -12.85 16.70
C GLU A 110 -6.30 -14.37 16.80
N GLY A 111 -5.48 -15.18 16.11
CA GLY A 111 -5.66 -16.62 15.99
C GLY A 111 -6.62 -17.05 14.87
N VAL A 112 -6.79 -16.21 13.84
CA VAL A 112 -7.62 -16.47 12.66
C VAL A 112 -6.87 -17.25 11.57
N PHE A 113 -5.53 -17.32 11.66
CA PHE A 113 -4.64 -18.01 10.73
C PHE A 113 -3.73 -19.01 11.45
#